data_AF-A0A920F4H9-F1
#
_entry.id   AF-A0A920F4H9-F1
#
_cell.length_a   1.000
_cell.length_b   1.000
_cell.length_c   1.000
_cell.angle_alpha   90.00
_cell.angle_beta   90.00
_cell.angle_gamma   90.00
#
_symmetry.space_group_name_H-M   'P 1'
#
loop_
_entity.id
_entity.type
_entity.pdbx_description
1 polymer ?
#
loop_
_entity_poly.entity_id
_entity_poly.type
_entity_poly.pdbx_seq_one_letter_code
_entity_poly.pdbx_strand_id
1 'polypeptide(L)'
;MSIFTNIGKFNPGWKFTIFTAFILPILLSLSFWQYQRGLEKSKLESFINNQQTKPPTEFISLEYASPSQWYRPFFMQGKFSKKTVLVDNAIYEGVRGFSVYQEFLSNNGLSLLVSKGWSNSFDSSKKTLDQNYLLQGVFRPIEKAFTIDNSIYEREESDLEMQSFDIDSINLKWNTNFPAVVFELDEFSLDGFSRIWQPVYLSANRHFGYAIQWLGLSLVALAGFIFVGFRKND
;
A
#
# COMPACT_ATOMS: atom_id res chain seq x y z
N MET A 1 -43.28 9.26 50.66
CA MET A 1 -42.68 9.54 49.35
C MET A 1 -41.20 9.85 49.57
N SER A 2 -40.36 8.82 49.62
CA SER A 2 -38.92 8.95 49.77
C SER A 2 -38.28 7.80 49.00
N ILE A 3 -37.92 8.09 47.75
CA ILE A 3 -37.05 7.23 46.94
C ILE A 3 -35.83 8.08 46.62
N PHE A 4 -35.15 8.56 47.67
CA PHE A 4 -33.79 9.06 47.53
C PHE A 4 -32.86 7.86 47.71
N THR A 5 -32.43 7.33 46.58
CA THR A 5 -31.44 6.27 46.47
C THR A 5 -30.20 6.63 47.27
N ASN A 6 -29.86 5.76 48.22
CA ASN A 6 -28.65 5.85 49.05
C ASN A 6 -27.45 5.43 48.19
N ILE A 7 -27.05 6.29 47.25
CA ILE A 7 -25.88 6.07 46.41
C ILE A 7 -24.64 6.19 47.32
N GLY A 8 -23.87 5.11 47.44
CA GLY A 8 -22.64 5.11 48.23
C GLY A 8 -21.65 6.19 47.80
N LYS A 9 -20.78 6.65 48.70
CA LYS A 9 -19.74 7.63 48.37
C LYS A 9 -18.82 7.07 47.29
N PHE A 10 -18.61 7.84 46.21
CA PHE A 10 -17.73 7.46 45.11
C PHE A 10 -16.26 7.45 45.58
N ASN A 11 -15.62 6.28 45.62
CA ASN A 11 -14.22 6.13 46.05
C ASN A 11 -13.51 4.97 45.30
N PRO A 12 -13.11 5.17 44.03
CA PRO A 12 -12.48 4.13 43.20
C PRO A 12 -11.04 3.77 43.62
N GLY A 13 -10.44 4.54 44.54
CA GLY A 13 -9.04 4.39 44.93
C GLY A 13 -8.06 5.00 43.92
N TRP A 14 -6.98 5.59 44.44
CA TRP A 14 -6.03 6.38 43.64
C TRP A 14 -5.38 5.60 42.49
N LYS A 15 -5.08 4.31 42.68
CA LYS A 15 -4.49 3.44 41.65
C LYS A 15 -5.42 3.31 40.44
N PHE A 16 -6.70 3.04 40.68
CA PHE A 16 -7.69 2.85 39.62
C PHE A 16 -8.03 4.18 38.93
N THR A 17 -8.03 5.29 39.69
CA THR A 17 -8.16 6.64 39.12
C THR A 17 -7.02 6.98 38.17
N ILE A 18 -5.77 6.77 38.57
CA ILE A 18 -4.62 7.04 37.72
C ILE A 18 -4.68 6.15 36.46
N PHE A 19 -4.89 4.85 36.63
CA PHE A 19 -5.00 3.93 35.49
C PHE A 19 -6.06 4.39 34.49
N THR A 20 -7.29 4.66 34.94
CA THR A 20 -8.39 5.10 34.07
C THR A 20 -8.09 6.45 33.42
N ALA A 21 -7.52 7.41 34.17
CA ALA A 21 -7.17 8.73 33.65
C ALA A 21 -6.15 8.68 32.51
N PHE A 22 -5.26 7.69 32.49
CA PHE A 22 -4.30 7.49 31.40
C PHE A 22 -4.85 6.60 30.28
N ILE A 23 -5.48 5.47 30.61
CA ILE A 23 -5.89 4.51 29.57
C ILE A 23 -7.07 5.01 28.75
N LEU A 24 -8.02 5.73 29.36
CA LEU A 24 -9.22 6.20 28.69
C LEU A 24 -8.91 7.15 27.51
N PRO A 25 -8.10 8.22 27.67
CA PRO A 25 -7.75 9.07 26.54
C PRO A 25 -6.98 8.31 25.45
N ILE A 26 -6.09 7.37 25.82
CA ILE A 26 -5.35 6.55 24.84
C ILE A 26 -6.33 5.73 23.98
N LEU A 27 -7.27 5.01 24.61
CA LEU A 27 -8.24 4.18 23.89
C LEU A 27 -9.16 5.00 22.98
N LEU A 28 -9.62 6.17 23.46
CA LEU A 28 -10.44 7.08 22.66
C LEU A 28 -9.65 7.66 21.48
N SER A 29 -8.39 8.06 21.70
CA SER A 29 -7.50 8.53 20.63
C SER A 29 -7.24 7.45 19.59
N LEU A 30 -7.02 6.20 20.00
CA LEU A 30 -6.84 5.06 19.09
C LEU A 30 -8.12 4.76 18.30
N SER A 31 -9.29 4.80 18.95
CA SER A 31 -10.59 4.65 18.29
C SER A 31 -10.77 5.71 17.20
N PHE A 32 -10.52 6.98 17.52
CA PHE A 32 -10.65 8.07 16.58
C PHE A 32 -9.65 7.96 15.42
N TRP A 33 -8.39 7.65 15.72
CA TRP A 33 -7.35 7.46 14.71
C TRP A 33 -7.70 6.31 13.75
N GLN A 34 -8.17 5.16 14.28
CA GLN A 34 -8.61 4.04 13.45
C GLN A 34 -9.81 4.40 12.57
N TYR A 35 -10.77 5.17 13.10
CA TYR A 35 -11.91 5.65 12.32
C TYR A 35 -11.46 6.55 11.15
N GLN A 36 -10.56 7.51 11.41
CA GLN A 36 -10.00 8.36 10.35
C GLN A 36 -9.26 7.55 9.28
N ARG A 37 -8.46 6.57 9.68
CA ARG A 37 -7.79 5.66 8.74
C ARG A 37 -8.78 4.84 7.92
N GLY A 38 -9.88 4.39 8.54
CA GLY A 38 -10.98 3.75 7.82
C GLY A 38 -11.58 4.64 6.74
N LEU A 39 -11.82 5.92 7.03
CA LEU A 39 -12.34 6.87 6.04
C LEU A 39 -11.36 7.11 4.87
N GLU A 40 -10.07 7.26 5.16
CA GLU A 40 -9.02 7.40 4.14
C GLU A 40 -8.98 6.18 3.21
N LYS A 41 -8.97 4.97 3.79
CA LYS A 41 -8.96 3.72 3.02
C LYS A 41 -10.24 3.55 2.22
N SER A 42 -11.40 3.90 2.78
CA SER A 42 -12.69 3.80 2.07
C SER A 42 -12.74 4.71 0.84
N LYS A 43 -12.20 5.93 0.94
CA LYS A 43 -12.07 6.84 -0.21
C LYS A 43 -11.17 6.27 -1.29
N LEU A 44 -10.01 5.72 -0.91
CA LEU A 44 -9.08 5.09 -1.85
C LEU A 44 -9.70 3.86 -2.54
N GLU A 45 -10.34 2.97 -1.78
CA GLU A 45 -11.06 1.80 -2.32
C GLU A 45 -12.15 2.22 -3.31
N SER A 46 -12.94 3.25 -2.97
CA SER A 46 -13.99 3.77 -3.85
C SER A 46 -13.42 4.37 -5.14
N PHE A 47 -12.30 5.09 -5.04
CA PHE A 47 -11.58 5.61 -6.20
C PHE A 47 -11.10 4.48 -7.11
N ILE A 48 -10.42 3.47 -6.55
CA ILE A 48 -9.95 2.30 -7.30
C ILE A 48 -11.10 1.59 -8.00
N ASN A 49 -12.17 1.29 -7.27
CA ASN A 49 -13.35 0.62 -7.82
C ASN A 49 -13.96 1.41 -8.98
N ASN A 50 -14.09 2.74 -8.85
CA ASN A 50 -14.58 3.58 -9.94
C ASN A 50 -13.66 3.51 -11.16
N GLN A 51 -12.34 3.56 -10.96
CA GLN A 51 -11.35 3.50 -12.03
C GLN A 51 -11.38 2.15 -12.76
N GLN A 52 -11.49 1.05 -12.01
CA GLN A 52 -11.53 -0.31 -12.55
C GLN A 52 -12.81 -0.62 -13.33
N THR A 53 -13.92 0.07 -13.05
CA THR A 53 -15.16 -0.08 -13.84
C THR A 53 -15.14 0.66 -15.19
N LYS A 54 -14.13 1.51 -15.43
CA LYS A 54 -14.00 2.22 -16.71
C LYS A 54 -13.51 1.26 -17.80
N PRO A 55 -13.94 1.46 -19.06
CA PRO A 55 -13.48 0.62 -20.15
C PRO A 55 -11.96 0.73 -20.33
N PRO A 56 -11.27 -0.41 -20.61
CA PRO A 56 -9.86 -0.41 -20.95
C PRO A 56 -9.55 0.56 -22.09
N THR A 57 -8.47 1.32 -21.93
CA THR A 57 -8.09 2.36 -22.89
C THR A 57 -6.68 2.11 -23.42
N GLU A 58 -6.45 2.39 -24.69
CA GLU A 58 -5.11 2.27 -25.26
C GLU A 58 -4.18 3.34 -24.67
N PHE A 59 -3.00 2.95 -24.24
CA PHE A 59 -1.98 3.87 -23.79
C PHE A 59 -1.28 4.53 -24.99
N ILE A 60 -1.77 5.71 -25.35
CA ILE A 60 -1.26 6.50 -26.49
C ILE A 60 -0.55 7.80 -26.09
N SER A 61 -0.59 8.18 -24.81
CA SER A 61 0.02 9.42 -24.30
C SER A 61 0.48 9.29 -22.86
N LEU A 62 1.62 9.91 -22.53
CA LEU A 62 2.14 10.03 -21.17
C LEU A 62 1.23 10.87 -20.25
N GLU A 63 0.28 11.64 -20.79
CA GLU A 63 -0.74 12.33 -19.98
C GLU A 63 -1.61 11.35 -19.18
N TYR A 64 -1.74 10.11 -19.65
CA TYR A 64 -2.42 9.04 -18.93
C TYR A 64 -1.64 8.49 -17.73
N ALA A 65 -0.36 8.85 -17.59
CA ALA A 65 0.44 8.60 -16.40
C ALA A 65 0.17 9.66 -15.29
N SER A 66 -1.08 10.12 -15.16
CA SER A 66 -1.47 11.16 -14.18
C SER A 66 -2.30 10.60 -13.03
N PRO A 67 -2.33 11.28 -11.85
CA PRO A 67 -3.07 10.80 -10.69
C PRO A 67 -4.55 10.51 -10.92
N SER A 68 -5.19 11.21 -11.85
CA SER A 68 -6.60 11.00 -12.21
C SER A 68 -6.86 9.68 -12.94
N GLN A 69 -5.83 9.07 -13.52
CA GLN A 69 -5.92 7.85 -14.33
C GLN A 69 -5.34 6.62 -13.62
N TRP A 70 -4.78 6.76 -12.42
CA TRP A 70 -4.30 5.62 -11.64
C TRP A 70 -5.39 4.56 -11.47
N TYR A 71 -4.97 3.30 -11.49
CA TYR A 71 -5.80 2.09 -11.35
C TYR A 71 -6.85 1.87 -12.44
N ARG A 72 -6.90 2.74 -13.46
CA ARG A 72 -7.73 2.50 -14.64
C ARG A 72 -7.08 1.42 -15.52
N PRO A 73 -7.87 0.50 -16.11
CA PRO A 73 -7.35 -0.47 -17.06
C PRO A 73 -6.84 0.21 -18.32
N PHE A 74 -5.62 -0.14 -18.71
CA PHE A 74 -5.00 0.27 -19.96
C PHE A 74 -4.41 -0.94 -20.68
N PHE A 75 -4.28 -0.83 -21.99
CA PHE A 75 -3.54 -1.78 -22.80
C PHE A 75 -2.56 -1.06 -23.72
N MET A 76 -1.48 -1.75 -24.09
CA MET A 76 -0.48 -1.23 -25.01
C MET A 76 0.18 -2.34 -25.79
N GLN A 77 0.62 -2.02 -27.02
CA GLN A 77 1.38 -2.93 -27.87
C GLN A 77 2.81 -2.45 -28.03
N GLY A 78 3.77 -3.36 -28.02
CA GLY A 78 5.17 -2.99 -28.04
C GLY A 78 6.09 -4.15 -27.71
N LYS A 79 7.33 -3.82 -27.35
CA LYS A 79 8.38 -4.79 -27.05
C LYS A 79 9.11 -4.44 -25.75
N PHE A 80 9.53 -5.46 -25.02
CA PHE A 80 10.42 -5.27 -23.88
C PHE A 80 11.86 -5.00 -24.35
N SER A 81 12.54 -4.07 -23.68
CA SER A 81 13.96 -3.78 -23.87
C SER A 81 14.81 -4.63 -22.92
N LYS A 82 16.15 -4.57 -23.07
CA LYS A 82 17.08 -5.24 -22.14
C LYS A 82 17.14 -4.59 -20.76
N LYS A 83 16.78 -3.31 -20.65
CA LYS A 83 16.88 -2.53 -19.42
C LYS A 83 15.92 -3.07 -18.36
N THR A 84 16.50 -3.60 -17.28
CA THR A 84 15.76 -4.20 -16.18
C THR A 84 16.19 -3.57 -14.86
N VAL A 85 15.23 -3.25 -14.01
CA VAL A 85 15.44 -2.82 -12.63
C VAL A 85 15.00 -3.95 -11.70
N LEU A 86 15.89 -4.33 -10.79
CA LEU A 86 15.66 -5.29 -9.74
C LEU A 86 15.66 -4.57 -8.40
N VAL A 87 14.55 -4.68 -7.66
CA VAL A 87 14.46 -4.13 -6.31
C VAL A 87 14.59 -5.25 -5.29
N ASP A 88 15.68 -5.27 -4.51
CA ASP A 88 16.14 -6.40 -3.69
C ASP A 88 15.45 -6.56 -2.31
N ASN A 89 14.45 -5.72 -2.02
CA ASN A 89 13.71 -5.69 -0.76
C ASN A 89 12.27 -6.24 -0.90
N ALA A 90 12.13 -7.31 -1.67
CA ALA A 90 10.83 -7.90 -1.95
C ALA A 90 10.70 -9.29 -1.33
N ILE A 91 9.77 -9.43 -0.37
CA ILE A 91 9.48 -10.70 0.29
C ILE A 91 8.10 -11.18 -0.18
N TYR A 92 8.05 -12.41 -0.69
CA TYR A 92 6.80 -13.08 -1.05
C TYR A 92 6.76 -14.45 -0.37
N GLU A 93 5.67 -14.73 0.34
CA GLU A 93 5.47 -15.99 1.08
C GLU A 93 6.66 -16.40 1.98
N GLY A 94 7.31 -15.41 2.61
CA GLY A 94 8.45 -15.63 3.49
C GLY A 94 9.79 -15.88 2.78
N VAL A 95 9.81 -15.87 1.45
CA VAL A 95 11.01 -16.00 0.64
C VAL A 95 11.47 -14.62 0.17
N ARG A 96 12.76 -14.32 0.30
CA ARG A 96 13.37 -13.10 -0.26
C ARG A 96 13.54 -13.25 -1.77
N GLY A 97 13.29 -12.17 -2.51
CA GLY A 97 13.50 -12.09 -3.95
C GLY A 97 13.54 -10.65 -4.44
N PHE A 98 13.30 -10.47 -5.73
CA PHE A 98 13.37 -9.19 -6.42
C PHE A 98 11.99 -8.79 -6.94
N SER A 99 11.64 -7.50 -6.79
CA SER A 99 10.62 -6.91 -7.65
C SER A 99 11.26 -6.58 -9.00
N VAL A 100 10.74 -7.14 -10.07
CA VAL A 100 11.31 -7.00 -11.42
C VAL A 100 10.51 -5.96 -12.19
N TYR A 101 11.20 -4.93 -12.67
CA TYR A 101 10.65 -3.93 -13.57
C TYR A 101 11.45 -3.92 -14.86
N GLN A 102 10.78 -3.93 -16.01
CA GLN A 102 11.45 -3.95 -17.31
C GLN A 102 10.95 -2.78 -18.17
N GLU A 103 11.86 -2.14 -18.89
CA GLU A 103 11.49 -1.10 -19.85
C GLU A 103 10.66 -1.73 -20.98
N PHE A 104 9.52 -1.11 -21.27
CA PHE A 104 8.66 -1.46 -22.38
C PHE A 104 8.57 -0.30 -23.37
N LEU A 105 8.89 -0.60 -24.62
CA LEU A 105 8.84 0.31 -25.76
C LEU A 105 7.54 0.08 -26.50
N SER A 106 6.59 0.99 -26.34
CA SER A 106 5.32 0.97 -27.06
C SER A 106 5.55 1.24 -28.55
N ASN A 107 4.73 0.64 -29.41
CA ASN A 107 4.71 0.90 -30.85
C ASN A 107 4.44 2.38 -31.18
N ASN A 108 3.83 3.11 -30.25
CA ASN A 108 3.57 4.55 -30.36
C ASN A 108 4.79 5.42 -29.97
N GLY A 109 5.96 4.82 -29.75
CA GLY A 109 7.21 5.51 -29.43
C GLY A 109 7.37 5.91 -27.96
N LEU A 110 6.46 5.48 -27.09
CA LEU A 110 6.53 5.76 -25.65
C LEU A 110 7.35 4.68 -24.94
N SER A 111 8.13 5.09 -23.93
CA SER A 111 8.89 4.20 -23.07
C SER A 111 8.44 4.33 -21.61
N LEU A 112 8.24 3.21 -20.93
CA LEU A 112 7.81 3.15 -19.53
C LEU A 112 8.32 1.90 -18.82
N LEU A 113 8.32 1.93 -17.49
CA LEU A 113 8.64 0.79 -16.66
C LEU A 113 7.38 -0.04 -16.37
N VAL A 114 7.45 -1.31 -16.73
CA VAL A 114 6.42 -2.30 -16.46
C VAL A 114 6.86 -3.17 -15.29
N SER A 115 6.04 -3.24 -14.24
CA SER A 115 6.20 -4.22 -13.17
C SER A 115 5.84 -5.59 -13.71
N LYS A 116 6.84 -6.48 -13.74
CA LYS A 116 6.64 -7.89 -14.05
C LYS A 116 6.31 -8.70 -12.80
N GLY A 117 6.34 -8.12 -11.59
CA GLY A 117 6.06 -8.83 -10.35
C GLY A 117 7.34 -9.33 -9.64
N TRP A 118 7.18 -10.33 -8.80
CA TRP A 118 8.23 -10.84 -7.90
C TRP A 118 8.86 -12.14 -8.39
N SER A 119 10.19 -12.25 -8.27
CA SER A 119 10.90 -13.51 -8.50
C SER A 119 11.92 -13.79 -7.40
N ASN A 120 12.01 -15.05 -6.94
CA ASN A 120 13.01 -15.49 -5.95
C ASN A 120 14.45 -15.47 -6.48
N SER A 121 14.61 -15.48 -7.79
CA SER A 121 15.88 -15.45 -8.51
C SER A 121 15.66 -14.77 -9.85
N PHE A 122 16.60 -13.93 -10.27
CA PHE A 122 16.53 -13.28 -11.58
C PHE A 122 17.70 -13.77 -12.41
N ASP A 123 17.36 -14.45 -13.50
CA ASP A 123 18.30 -14.92 -14.52
C ASP A 123 18.13 -14.05 -15.76
N SER A 124 19.14 -13.21 -16.03
CA SER A 124 19.13 -12.26 -17.16
C SER A 124 18.97 -12.95 -18.52
N SER A 125 19.29 -14.25 -18.64
CA SER A 125 19.12 -15.01 -19.88
C SER A 125 17.65 -15.32 -20.20
N LYS A 126 16.76 -15.25 -19.21
CA LYS A 126 15.31 -15.53 -19.35
C LYS A 126 14.49 -14.27 -19.60
N LYS A 127 15.15 -13.15 -19.95
CA LYS A 127 14.46 -11.91 -20.29
C LYS A 127 13.57 -12.12 -21.51
N THR A 128 12.33 -11.69 -21.37
CA THR A 128 11.40 -11.52 -22.47
C THR A 128 11.94 -10.40 -23.36
N LEU A 129 12.33 -10.71 -24.61
CA LEU A 129 12.93 -9.76 -25.56
C LEU A 129 12.33 -9.91 -26.97
N ASP A 130 12.36 -8.83 -27.74
CA ASP A 130 12.19 -8.75 -29.20
C ASP A 130 10.89 -9.30 -29.84
N GLN A 131 9.95 -9.81 -29.05
CA GLN A 131 8.59 -10.16 -29.49
C GLN A 131 7.62 -9.01 -29.25
N ASN A 132 6.58 -8.91 -30.10
CA ASN A 132 5.49 -7.96 -29.90
C ASN A 132 4.50 -8.51 -28.87
N TYR A 133 4.30 -7.77 -27.79
CA TYR A 133 3.37 -8.08 -26.72
C TYR A 133 2.19 -7.13 -26.74
N LEU A 134 0.99 -7.65 -26.47
CA LEU A 134 -0.17 -6.86 -26.07
C LEU A 134 -0.26 -6.93 -24.54
N LEU A 135 0.21 -5.88 -23.87
CA LEU A 135 0.15 -5.78 -22.42
C LEU A 135 -1.19 -5.21 -21.99
N GLN A 136 -1.74 -5.74 -20.89
CA GLN A 136 -2.90 -5.22 -20.19
C GLN A 136 -2.54 -5.06 -18.72
N GLY A 137 -3.03 -3.99 -18.10
CA GLY A 137 -2.64 -3.65 -16.74
C GLY A 137 -3.17 -2.29 -16.31
N VAL A 138 -2.61 -1.78 -15.23
CA VAL A 138 -3.00 -0.49 -14.64
C VAL A 138 -1.79 0.36 -14.31
N PHE A 139 -1.91 1.68 -14.44
CA PHE A 139 -0.90 2.58 -13.87
C PHE A 139 -1.10 2.72 -12.37
N ARG A 140 -0.01 2.71 -11.62
CA ARG A 140 0.00 3.01 -10.19
C ARG A 140 1.07 4.05 -9.85
N PRO A 141 0.87 4.83 -8.78
CA PRO A 141 1.92 5.67 -8.25
C PRO A 141 3.11 4.83 -7.78
N ILE A 142 4.29 5.45 -7.81
CA ILE A 142 5.47 4.93 -7.13
C ILE A 142 5.36 5.31 -5.66
N GLU A 143 5.42 4.32 -4.78
CA GLU A 143 5.58 4.55 -3.35
C GLU A 143 7.08 4.77 -3.06
N LYS A 144 7.47 5.97 -2.65
CA LYS A 144 8.83 6.22 -2.17
C LYS A 144 9.02 5.46 -0.85
N ALA A 145 9.77 4.37 -0.91
CA ALA A 145 10.22 3.69 0.29
C ALA A 145 11.25 4.57 1.00
N PHE A 146 11.19 4.63 2.34
CA PHE A 146 12.23 5.27 3.11
C PHE A 146 13.43 4.31 3.20
N THR A 147 14.53 4.67 2.55
CA THR A 147 15.78 3.90 2.57
C THR A 147 16.92 4.73 3.14
N ILE A 148 17.79 4.05 3.89
CA ILE A 148 18.99 4.64 4.47
C ILE A 148 20.06 4.85 3.39
N ASP A 149 20.04 4.01 2.36
CA ASP A 149 20.95 4.03 1.23
C ASP A 149 20.14 3.89 -0.08
N ASN A 150 20.39 4.79 -1.03
CA ASN A 150 19.80 4.79 -2.38
C ASN A 150 20.85 4.40 -3.44
N SER A 151 21.89 3.67 -3.04
CA SER A 151 22.88 3.13 -3.95
C SER A 151 22.23 2.31 -5.07
N ILE A 152 22.62 2.61 -6.31
CA ILE A 152 22.33 1.78 -7.47
C ILE A 152 23.56 0.93 -7.74
N TYR A 153 23.35 -0.38 -7.81
CA TYR A 153 24.36 -1.33 -8.23
C TYR A 153 24.09 -1.76 -9.67
N GLU A 154 25.09 -1.69 -10.53
CA GLU A 154 25.01 -2.30 -11.86
C GLU A 154 25.35 -3.79 -11.73
N ARG A 155 24.38 -4.66 -12.04
CA ARG A 155 24.59 -6.11 -12.05
C ARG A 155 25.16 -6.56 -13.40
N GLU A 156 24.62 -6.01 -14.48
CA GLU A 156 25.07 -6.20 -15.86
C GLU A 156 25.00 -4.84 -16.61
N GLU A 157 25.49 -4.78 -17.84
CA GLU A 157 25.60 -3.54 -18.64
C GLU A 157 24.25 -2.80 -18.81
N SER A 158 23.12 -3.50 -18.72
CA SER A 158 21.77 -2.92 -18.82
C SER A 158 20.93 -3.01 -17.55
N ASP A 159 21.40 -3.69 -16.51
CA ASP A 159 20.56 -4.06 -15.35
C ASP A 159 20.96 -3.30 -14.11
N LEU A 160 19.96 -2.66 -13.51
CA LEU A 160 20.11 -1.92 -12.27
C LEU A 160 19.52 -2.73 -11.12
N GLU A 161 20.27 -2.79 -10.02
CA GLU A 161 19.83 -3.36 -8.75
C GLU A 161 19.83 -2.27 -7.69
N MET A 162 18.75 -2.20 -6.91
CA MET A 162 18.55 -1.15 -5.90
C MET A 162 17.73 -1.66 -4.71
N GLN A 163 17.90 -1.04 -3.55
CA GLN A 163 17.15 -1.42 -2.34
C GLN A 163 15.72 -0.89 -2.32
N SER A 164 15.51 0.28 -2.91
CA SER A 164 14.21 0.90 -3.10
C SER A 164 14.03 1.34 -4.53
N PHE A 165 12.79 1.26 -5.01
CA PHE A 165 12.46 1.75 -6.34
C PHE A 165 12.56 3.28 -6.37
N ASP A 166 13.51 3.80 -7.16
CA ASP A 166 13.73 5.23 -7.31
C ASP A 166 13.82 5.63 -8.79
N ILE A 167 12.73 6.22 -9.29
CA ILE A 167 12.62 6.63 -10.69
C ILE A 167 13.58 7.75 -11.07
N ASP A 168 13.88 8.66 -10.14
CA ASP A 168 14.75 9.80 -10.41
C ASP A 168 16.17 9.28 -10.67
N SER A 169 16.61 8.34 -9.84
CA SER A 169 17.91 7.68 -9.96
C SER A 169 18.01 6.79 -11.21
N ILE A 170 16.92 6.09 -11.59
CA ILE A 170 16.83 5.34 -12.85
C ILE A 170 16.95 6.26 -14.07
N ASN A 171 16.19 7.35 -14.09
CA ASN A 171 16.18 8.32 -15.19
C ASN A 171 17.56 8.95 -15.40
N LEU A 172 18.22 9.33 -14.30
CA LEU A 172 19.60 9.85 -14.33
C LEU A 172 20.57 8.81 -14.89
N LYS A 173 20.48 7.55 -14.44
CA LYS A 173 21.43 6.51 -14.82
C LYS A 173 21.31 6.09 -16.27
N TRP A 174 20.08 5.92 -16.78
CA TRP A 174 19.85 5.50 -18.16
C TRP A 174 19.68 6.67 -19.14
N ASN A 175 19.82 7.92 -18.69
CA ASN A 175 19.55 9.12 -19.47
C ASN A 175 18.17 9.07 -20.16
N THR A 176 17.15 8.76 -19.36
CA THR A 176 15.75 8.57 -19.79
C THR A 176 14.83 9.53 -19.04
N ASN A 177 13.58 9.63 -19.48
CA ASN A 177 12.56 10.47 -18.85
C ASN A 177 11.28 9.67 -18.62
N PHE A 178 11.40 8.57 -17.89
CA PHE A 178 10.25 7.79 -17.47
C PHE A 178 9.33 8.62 -16.57
N PRO A 179 8.00 8.49 -16.73
CA PRO A 179 7.06 9.13 -15.82
C PRO A 179 7.17 8.51 -14.42
N ALA A 180 6.80 9.27 -13.39
CA ALA A 180 6.79 8.82 -12.00
C ALA A 180 5.62 7.87 -11.66
N VAL A 181 5.38 6.89 -12.53
CA VAL A 181 4.38 5.82 -12.39
C VAL A 181 4.98 4.50 -12.85
N VAL A 182 4.37 3.40 -12.41
CA VAL A 182 4.67 2.07 -12.92
C VAL A 182 3.41 1.49 -13.56
N PHE A 183 3.58 0.77 -14.66
CA PHE A 183 2.53 -0.05 -15.23
C PHE A 183 2.56 -1.44 -14.61
N GLU A 184 1.55 -1.77 -13.82
CA GLU A 184 1.40 -3.08 -13.19
C GLU A 184 0.64 -4.01 -14.13
N LEU A 185 1.25 -5.14 -14.51
CA LEU A 185 0.59 -6.13 -15.36
C LEU A 185 -0.62 -6.77 -14.67
N ASP A 186 -1.60 -7.15 -15.47
CA ASP A 186 -2.74 -7.96 -15.00
C ASP A 186 -2.32 -9.39 -14.64
N GLU A 187 -3.07 -10.02 -13.74
CA GLU A 187 -2.82 -11.35 -13.16
C GLU A 187 -2.82 -12.46 -14.22
N PHE A 188 -3.54 -12.25 -15.32
CA PHE A 188 -3.65 -13.19 -16.44
C PHE A 188 -2.66 -12.92 -17.57
N SER A 189 -1.75 -11.97 -17.43
CA SER A 189 -0.71 -11.74 -18.43
C SER A 189 0.29 -12.90 -18.44
N LEU A 190 0.54 -13.47 -19.63
CA LEU A 190 1.43 -14.62 -19.80
C LEU A 190 2.89 -14.35 -19.38
N ASP A 191 3.26 -13.07 -19.26
CA ASP A 191 4.62 -12.59 -18.96
C ASP A 191 4.77 -12.01 -17.53
N GLY A 192 3.75 -12.13 -16.69
CA GLY A 192 3.77 -11.71 -15.29
C GLY A 192 4.33 -12.78 -14.35
N PHE A 193 5.26 -12.39 -13.47
CA PHE A 193 5.62 -13.13 -12.26
C PHE A 193 4.57 -12.94 -11.16
N SER A 194 4.81 -13.52 -9.98
CA SER A 194 3.91 -13.42 -8.83
C SER A 194 3.65 -11.97 -8.42
N ARG A 195 2.38 -11.57 -8.37
CA ARG A 195 2.00 -10.21 -7.97
C ARG A 195 2.12 -10.05 -6.46
N ILE A 196 2.99 -9.14 -6.04
CA ILE A 196 3.19 -8.80 -4.63
C ILE A 196 2.57 -7.46 -4.23
N TRP A 197 2.29 -6.61 -5.23
CA TRP A 197 1.76 -5.28 -4.96
C TRP A 197 0.22 -5.28 -4.99
N GLN A 198 -0.36 -4.65 -3.99
CA GLN A 198 -1.80 -4.39 -3.91
C GLN A 198 -2.04 -2.95 -3.46
N PRO A 199 -3.04 -2.26 -4.02
CA PRO A 199 -3.29 -0.85 -3.67
C PRO A 199 -3.77 -0.69 -2.22
N VAL A 200 -4.36 -1.73 -1.62
CA VAL A 200 -4.93 -1.69 -0.28
C VAL A 200 -4.57 -2.98 0.49
N TYR A 201 -3.62 -2.89 1.42
CA TYR A 201 -3.22 -4.00 2.30
C TYR A 201 -4.22 -4.27 3.43
N LEU A 202 -4.79 -3.22 4.02
CA LEU A 202 -5.80 -3.32 5.08
C LEU A 202 -7.06 -2.58 4.65
N SER A 203 -8.18 -3.29 4.56
CA SER A 203 -9.43 -2.69 4.09
C SER A 203 -9.99 -1.68 5.09
N ALA A 204 -10.79 -0.74 4.59
CA ALA A 204 -11.49 0.25 5.41
C ALA A 204 -12.31 -0.39 6.53
N ASN A 205 -13.01 -1.49 6.22
CA ASN A 205 -13.83 -2.23 7.19
C ASN A 205 -13.00 -2.79 8.36
N ARG A 206 -11.75 -3.22 8.14
CA ARG A 206 -10.88 -3.66 9.23
C ARG A 206 -10.55 -2.51 10.18
N HIS A 207 -10.23 -1.34 9.64
CA HIS A 207 -9.99 -0.14 10.45
C HIS A 207 -11.24 0.29 11.25
N PHE A 208 -12.43 0.25 10.65
CA PHE A 208 -13.68 0.50 11.40
C PHE A 208 -13.94 -0.53 12.50
N GLY A 209 -13.66 -1.81 12.23
CA GLY A 209 -13.72 -2.86 13.25
C GLY A 209 -12.80 -2.57 14.44
N TYR A 210 -11.55 -2.17 14.18
CA TYR A 210 -10.62 -1.76 15.24
C TYR A 210 -11.09 -0.51 15.99
N ALA A 211 -11.68 0.48 15.31
CA ALA A 211 -12.23 1.66 15.95
C ALA A 211 -13.31 1.28 16.98
N ILE A 212 -14.25 0.41 16.60
CA ILE A 212 -15.30 -0.09 17.50
C ILE A 212 -14.71 -0.89 18.66
N GLN A 213 -13.67 -1.70 18.42
CA GLN A 213 -12.99 -2.44 19.48
C GLN A 213 -12.36 -1.50 20.52
N TRP A 214 -11.61 -0.47 20.08
CA TRP A 214 -11.01 0.50 21.00
C TRP A 214 -12.06 1.32 21.76
N LEU A 215 -13.14 1.71 21.08
CA LEU A 215 -14.28 2.36 21.73
C LEU A 215 -14.91 1.44 22.78
N GLY A 216 -15.16 0.17 22.45
CA GLY A 216 -15.69 -0.83 23.38
C GLY A 216 -14.82 -1.01 24.62
N LEU A 217 -13.50 -1.12 24.45
CA LEU A 217 -12.55 -1.17 25.57
C LEU A 217 -12.60 0.10 26.43
N SER A 218 -12.75 1.27 25.81
CA SER A 218 -12.88 2.54 26.55
C SER A 218 -14.14 2.57 27.41
N LEU A 219 -15.26 2.04 26.89
CA LEU A 219 -16.53 1.94 27.61
C LEU A 219 -16.45 0.95 28.77
N VAL A 220 -15.78 -0.20 28.57
CA VAL A 220 -15.53 -1.17 29.64
C VAL A 220 -14.64 -0.57 30.74
N ALA A 221 -13.58 0.14 30.37
CA ALA A 221 -12.71 0.82 31.36
C ALA A 221 -13.48 1.88 32.17
N LEU A 222 -14.31 2.68 31.50
CA LEU A 222 -15.16 3.68 32.14
C LEU A 222 -16.21 3.04 33.05
N ALA A 223 -16.90 2.00 32.58
CA ALA A 223 -17.88 1.25 33.36
C ALA A 223 -17.23 0.60 34.59
N GLY A 224 -16.04 0.01 34.43
CA GLY A 224 -15.25 -0.52 35.54
C GLY A 224 -14.88 0.55 36.57
N PHE A 225 -14.51 1.75 36.12
CA PHE A 225 -14.20 2.89 37.01
C PHE A 225 -15.40 3.34 37.81
N ILE A 226 -16.55 3.44 37.17
CA ILE A 226 -17.82 3.76 37.83
C ILE A 226 -18.19 2.66 38.83
N PHE A 227 -18.12 1.40 38.42
CA PHE A 227 -18.46 0.25 39.26
C PHE A 227 -17.59 0.14 40.51
N VAL A 228 -16.26 0.19 40.35
CA VAL A 228 -15.31 0.16 41.47
C VAL A 228 -15.52 1.37 42.37
N GLY A 229 -15.80 2.55 41.79
CA GLY A 229 -16.04 3.76 42.55
C GLY A 229 -17.26 3.71 43.46
N PHE A 230 -18.34 3.02 43.07
CA PHE A 230 -19.51 2.84 43.92
C PHE A 230 -19.48 1.56 44.78
N ARG A 231 -18.44 0.73 44.64
CA ARG A 231 -18.28 -0.46 45.48
C ARG A 231 -17.93 -0.03 46.91
N LYS A 232 -18.66 -0.55 47.90
CA LYS A 232 -18.26 -0.37 49.31
C LYS A 232 -16.92 -1.06 49.52
N ASN A 233 -15.94 -0.30 50.03
CA ASN A 233 -14.72 -0.89 50.58
C ASN A 233 -15.09 -1.35 51.99
N ASP A 234 -15.25 -2.66 52.19
CA ASP A 234 -15.33 -3.29 53.51
C ASP A 234 -13.97 -3.20 54.23
#